data_AF-A0AAD9J4T3-F1
#
_entry.id   AF-A0AAD9J4T3-F1
#
_cell.length_a   1.000
_cell.length_b   1.000
_cell.length_c   1.000
_cell.angle_alpha   90.00
_cell.angle_beta   90.00
_cell.angle_gamma   90.00
#
_symmetry.space_group_name_H-M   'P 1'
#
loop_
_entity.id
_entity.type
_entity.pdbx_description
1 polymer ?
#
loop_
_entity_poly.entity_id
_entity_poly.type
_entity_poly.pdbx_seq_one_letter_code
_entity_poly.pdbx_strand_id
1 'polypeptide(L)'
;MEDNEIKIVLDDWHIAFKRGHDFDLWGQPVEAIENYTRLAANMRYEAHPEGTLFTDEQKKVLKKLATCLELRAKTLHTPGKLEAVSLNDMKKVEETLKNLPVVKAKDFPVDVSKRGVPLQSQISTLSLDGTSDVSSQTSSRISNEDHIVDGEDCLDGRSLGSLLPPPESTSEHTVVTVRIEKIGLKDAAQYIDSTITVSVKDPHGLDVTLKQDTPVVHTKDDTHVYFGVDVHLQKALEHLSEDMAVFFEFKHYKPKKKLVSTRCWAFMERDEIKEGAVILELYKKPADYKRKKLHLLTSKPLYLHLKIIFNG
;
A
#
# COMPACT_ATOMS: atom_id res chain seq x y z
N MET A 1 23.90 -33.03 13.85
CA MET A 1 23.90 -31.84 14.73
C MET A 1 23.76 -30.59 13.87
N GLU A 2 24.54 -30.51 12.78
CA GLU A 2 24.46 -29.48 11.72
C GLU A 2 23.06 -29.28 11.11
N ASP A 3 22.34 -30.35 10.75
CA ASP A 3 20.98 -30.21 10.19
C ASP A 3 19.98 -29.50 11.12
N ASN A 4 20.19 -29.62 12.44
CA ASN A 4 19.33 -28.95 13.43
C ASN A 4 19.69 -27.47 13.57
N GLU A 5 20.98 -27.11 13.47
CA GLU A 5 21.42 -25.71 13.43
C GLU A 5 20.94 -25.00 12.17
N ILE A 6 21.07 -25.64 11.00
CA ILE A 6 20.54 -25.12 9.73
C ILE A 6 19.05 -24.83 9.85
N LYS A 7 18.28 -25.77 10.42
CA LYS A 7 16.83 -25.60 10.60
C LYS A 7 16.49 -24.41 11.49
N ILE A 8 17.20 -24.23 12.62
CA ILE A 8 16.99 -23.10 13.54
C ILE A 8 17.25 -21.77 12.82
N VAL A 9 18.38 -21.67 12.11
CA VAL A 9 18.73 -20.46 11.35
C VAL A 9 17.69 -20.17 10.26
N LEU A 10 17.20 -21.19 9.57
CA LEU A 10 16.17 -21.04 8.55
C LEU A 10 14.81 -20.61 9.14
N ASP A 11 14.41 -21.14 10.28
CA ASP A 11 13.18 -20.75 10.97
C ASP A 11 13.27 -19.27 11.40
N ASP A 12 14.39 -18.85 11.98
CA ASP A 12 14.65 -17.45 12.37
C ASP A 12 14.64 -16.51 11.16
N TRP A 13 15.29 -16.90 10.07
CA TRP A 13 15.27 -16.14 8.82
C TRP A 13 13.89 -16.10 8.19
N HIS A 14 13.10 -17.17 8.33
CA HIS A 14 11.74 -17.18 7.83
C HIS A 14 10.84 -16.23 8.61
N ILE A 15 10.99 -16.17 9.94
CA ILE A 15 10.29 -15.21 10.81
C ILE A 15 10.71 -13.78 10.45
N ALA A 16 12.00 -13.52 10.31
CA ALA A 16 12.53 -12.20 9.94
C ALA A 16 12.07 -11.76 8.54
N PHE A 17 12.10 -12.68 7.57
CA PHE A 17 11.62 -12.44 6.21
C PHE A 17 10.13 -12.09 6.24
N LYS A 18 9.32 -12.92 6.91
CA LYS A 18 7.89 -12.72 7.03
C LYS A 18 7.57 -11.38 7.68
N ARG A 19 8.29 -11.01 8.73
CA ARG A 19 8.14 -9.71 9.37
C ARG A 19 8.46 -8.54 8.43
N GLY A 20 9.58 -8.61 7.70
CA GLY A 20 9.93 -7.60 6.68
C GLY A 20 8.91 -7.53 5.54
N HIS A 21 8.41 -8.68 5.10
CA HIS A 21 7.37 -8.80 4.08
C HIS A 21 6.03 -8.27 4.58
N ASP A 22 5.67 -8.51 5.82
CA ASP A 22 4.49 -7.95 6.44
C ASP A 22 4.60 -6.42 6.50
N PHE A 23 5.75 -5.86 6.92
CA PHE A 23 5.99 -4.41 6.85
C PHE A 23 5.91 -3.83 5.44
N ASP A 24 6.49 -4.53 4.46
CA ASP A 24 6.44 -4.14 3.05
C ASP A 24 4.98 -4.12 2.55
N LEU A 25 4.22 -5.17 2.86
CA LEU A 25 2.78 -5.26 2.59
C LEU A 25 1.97 -4.18 3.33
N TRP A 26 2.36 -3.83 4.55
CA TRP A 26 1.72 -2.79 5.36
C TRP A 26 2.11 -1.37 4.96
N GLY A 27 2.97 -1.20 3.94
CA GLY A 27 3.43 0.11 3.51
C GLY A 27 4.28 0.82 4.58
N GLN A 28 5.04 0.05 5.36
CA GLN A 28 6.02 0.52 6.34
C GLN A 28 7.43 0.39 5.73
N PRO A 29 7.82 1.28 4.79
CA PRO A 29 9.03 1.11 4.01
C PRO A 29 10.28 1.19 4.88
N VAL A 30 10.29 1.99 5.96
CA VAL A 30 11.46 2.12 6.85
C VAL A 30 11.73 0.79 7.55
N GLU A 31 10.70 0.20 8.15
CA GLU A 31 10.76 -1.06 8.86
C GLU A 31 11.04 -2.23 7.91
N ALA A 32 10.42 -2.24 6.72
CA ALA A 32 10.68 -3.23 5.69
C ALA A 32 12.12 -3.17 5.17
N ILE A 33 12.63 -1.96 4.87
CA ILE A 33 14.01 -1.72 4.45
C ILE A 33 14.98 -2.20 5.54
N GLU A 34 14.75 -1.85 6.80
CA GLU A 34 15.61 -2.27 7.91
C GLU A 34 15.63 -3.80 8.04
N ASN A 35 14.46 -4.45 8.00
CA ASN A 35 14.36 -5.91 8.11
C ASN A 35 15.03 -6.61 6.92
N TYR A 36 14.77 -6.18 5.69
CA TYR A 36 15.37 -6.77 4.49
C TYR A 36 16.88 -6.56 4.42
N THR A 37 17.37 -5.38 4.78
CA THR A 37 18.81 -5.07 4.81
C THR A 37 19.53 -5.93 5.85
N ARG A 38 18.96 -6.05 7.06
CA ARG A 38 19.51 -6.88 8.12
C ARG A 38 19.52 -8.36 7.75
N LEU A 39 18.42 -8.87 7.19
CA LEU A 39 18.33 -10.26 6.77
C LEU A 39 19.30 -10.58 5.62
N ALA A 40 19.43 -9.69 4.64
CA ALA A 40 20.39 -9.83 3.54
C ALA A 40 21.84 -9.88 4.04
N ALA A 41 22.20 -9.05 5.03
CA ALA A 41 23.51 -9.05 5.65
C ALA A 41 23.81 -10.39 6.35
N ASN A 42 22.85 -10.93 7.11
CA ASN A 42 22.98 -12.24 7.76
C ASN A 42 23.17 -13.37 6.72
N MET A 43 22.38 -13.37 5.64
CA MET A 43 22.52 -14.35 4.57
C MET A 43 23.87 -14.25 3.86
N ARG A 44 24.42 -13.05 3.69
CA ARG A 44 25.78 -12.88 3.13
C ARG A 44 26.88 -13.34 4.06
N TYR A 45 26.73 -13.11 5.36
CA TYR A 45 27.66 -13.59 6.37
C TYR A 45 27.75 -15.12 6.35
N GLU A 46 26.60 -15.80 6.35
CA GLU A 46 26.56 -17.27 6.25
C GLU A 46 26.96 -17.81 4.87
N ALA A 47 26.81 -17.01 3.81
CA ALA A 47 27.26 -17.34 2.46
C ALA A 47 28.75 -17.05 2.20
N HIS A 48 29.51 -16.66 3.23
CA HIS A 48 30.95 -16.41 3.13
C HIS A 48 31.72 -17.70 2.77
N PRO A 49 32.80 -17.63 1.96
CA PRO A 49 33.56 -18.80 1.56
C PRO A 49 34.01 -19.67 2.74
N GLU A 50 34.49 -19.02 3.81
CA GLU A 50 34.97 -19.68 5.05
C GLU A 50 33.85 -20.26 5.94
N GLY A 51 32.57 -19.97 5.68
CA GLY A 51 31.46 -20.50 6.47
C GLY A 51 31.27 -22.00 6.22
N THR A 52 31.00 -22.79 7.26
CA THR A 52 30.79 -24.25 7.13
C THR A 52 29.33 -24.67 7.22
N LEU A 53 28.44 -23.77 7.62
CA LEU A 53 27.03 -24.08 7.91
C LEU A 53 26.21 -24.47 6.66
N PHE A 54 26.56 -23.92 5.49
CA PHE A 54 25.86 -24.17 4.24
C PHE A 54 26.82 -24.72 3.17
N THR A 55 26.31 -25.61 2.32
CA THR A 55 27.04 -26.12 1.14
C THR A 55 27.28 -25.02 0.11
N ASP A 56 28.28 -25.18 -0.76
CA ASP A 56 28.58 -24.18 -1.80
C ASP A 56 27.39 -23.86 -2.71
N GLU A 57 26.53 -24.84 -2.97
CA GLU A 57 25.33 -24.63 -3.77
C GLU A 57 24.28 -23.82 -3.01
N GLN A 58 24.06 -24.11 -1.73
CA GLN A 58 23.17 -23.31 -0.86
C GLN A 58 23.70 -21.89 -0.69
N LYS A 59 25.02 -21.70 -0.53
CA LYS A 59 25.66 -20.36 -0.46
C LYS A 59 25.39 -19.54 -1.73
N LYS A 60 25.37 -20.16 -2.91
CA LYS A 60 24.97 -19.45 -4.15
C LYS A 60 23.51 -19.02 -4.12
N VAL A 61 22.61 -19.86 -3.62
CA VAL A 61 21.19 -19.51 -3.46
C VAL A 61 21.02 -18.37 -2.44
N LEU A 62 21.72 -18.44 -1.29
CA LEU A 62 21.72 -17.39 -0.27
C LEU A 62 22.18 -16.04 -0.81
N LYS A 63 23.24 -16.02 -1.64
CA LYS A 63 23.69 -14.79 -2.31
C LYS A 63 22.59 -14.20 -3.19
N LYS A 64 21.84 -15.02 -3.93
CA LYS A 64 20.72 -14.56 -4.75
C LYS A 64 19.54 -14.05 -3.91
N LEU A 65 19.20 -14.74 -2.82
CA LEU A 65 18.18 -14.31 -1.86
C LEU A 65 18.54 -12.93 -1.26
N ALA A 66 19.79 -12.78 -0.80
CA ALA A 66 20.29 -11.52 -0.26
C ALA A 66 20.21 -10.38 -1.30
N THR A 67 20.60 -10.63 -2.55
CA THR A 67 20.48 -9.62 -3.62
C THR A 67 19.01 -9.23 -3.88
N CYS A 68 18.07 -10.17 -3.85
CA CYS A 68 16.64 -9.85 -4.02
C CYS A 68 16.12 -8.95 -2.89
N LEU A 69 16.50 -9.27 -1.64
CA LEU A 69 16.15 -8.47 -0.46
C LEU A 69 16.67 -7.04 -0.56
N GLU A 70 17.92 -6.86 -1.01
CA GLU A 70 18.51 -5.53 -1.18
C GLU A 70 17.91 -4.74 -2.32
N LEU A 71 17.61 -5.38 -3.45
CA LEU A 71 16.93 -4.71 -4.55
C LEU A 71 15.52 -4.29 -4.14
N ARG A 72 14.83 -5.12 -3.34
CA ARG A 72 13.53 -4.76 -2.78
C ARG A 72 13.67 -3.57 -1.81
N ALA A 73 14.62 -3.60 -0.89
CA ALA A 73 14.89 -2.48 0.01
C ALA A 73 15.22 -1.18 -0.76
N LYS A 74 16.03 -1.25 -1.82
CA LYS A 74 16.32 -0.10 -2.70
C LYS A 74 15.06 0.40 -3.43
N THR A 75 14.19 -0.52 -3.86
CA THR A 75 12.90 -0.18 -4.48
C THR A 75 12.02 0.60 -3.50
N LEU A 76 12.00 0.19 -2.24
CA LEU A 76 11.25 0.87 -1.18
C LEU A 76 11.87 2.24 -0.80
N HIS A 77 13.20 2.37 -0.89
CA HIS A 77 13.90 3.63 -0.59
C HIS A 77 13.74 4.68 -1.69
N THR A 78 13.56 4.27 -2.95
CA THR A 78 13.38 5.19 -4.09
C THR A 78 12.33 4.63 -5.07
N PRO A 79 11.03 4.78 -4.75
CA PRO A 79 9.96 4.27 -5.61
C PRO A 79 9.97 4.98 -6.97
N GLY A 80 9.83 4.22 -8.07
CA GLY A 80 9.71 4.75 -9.44
C GLY A 80 10.84 4.41 -10.42
N LYS A 81 11.84 3.59 -10.05
CA LYS A 81 12.87 3.09 -10.99
C LYS A 81 12.50 1.72 -11.59
N LEU A 82 12.86 1.54 -12.87
CA LEU A 82 12.46 0.41 -13.74
C LEU A 82 13.02 -0.97 -13.32
N GLU A 83 14.01 -1.03 -12.41
CA GLU A 83 14.66 -2.28 -11.99
C GLU A 83 14.23 -2.72 -10.58
N ALA A 84 12.91 -2.85 -10.40
CA ALA A 84 12.32 -3.22 -9.12
C ALA A 84 12.14 -4.74 -8.97
N VAL A 85 12.45 -5.27 -7.78
CA VAL A 85 11.96 -6.58 -7.32
C VAL A 85 10.53 -6.37 -6.83
N SER A 86 9.57 -7.08 -7.43
CA SER A 86 8.15 -6.95 -7.10
C SER A 86 7.77 -7.73 -5.84
N LEU A 87 6.61 -7.44 -5.23
CA LEU A 87 6.06 -8.26 -4.14
C LEU A 87 5.80 -9.72 -4.57
N ASN A 88 5.46 -9.94 -5.85
CA ASN A 88 5.29 -11.29 -6.37
C ASN A 88 6.63 -12.04 -6.46
N ASP A 89 7.72 -11.35 -6.78
CA ASP A 89 9.07 -11.91 -6.70
C ASP A 89 9.44 -12.22 -5.25
N MET A 90 9.03 -11.37 -4.29
CA MET A 90 9.24 -11.64 -2.86
C MET A 90 8.53 -12.91 -2.37
N LYS A 91 7.35 -13.26 -2.89
CA LYS A 91 6.71 -14.56 -2.60
C LYS A 91 7.57 -15.74 -3.09
N LYS A 92 8.16 -15.63 -4.27
CA LYS A 92 9.07 -16.64 -4.81
C LYS A 92 10.37 -16.73 -4.00
N VAL A 93 10.85 -15.60 -3.49
CA VAL A 93 11.99 -15.53 -2.56
C VAL A 93 11.66 -16.24 -1.25
N GLU A 94 10.45 -16.05 -0.70
CA GLU A 94 9.97 -16.76 0.49
C GLU A 94 9.92 -18.27 0.28
N GLU A 95 9.36 -18.72 -0.84
CA GLU A 95 9.28 -20.13 -1.19
C GLU A 95 10.66 -20.74 -1.39
N THR A 96 11.59 -19.99 -1.99
CA THR A 96 12.98 -20.42 -2.16
C THR A 96 13.70 -20.53 -0.82
N LEU A 97 13.45 -19.60 0.12
CA LEU A 97 14.01 -19.65 1.47
C LEU A 97 13.52 -20.88 2.24
N LYS A 98 12.22 -21.19 2.19
CA LYS A 98 11.64 -22.41 2.81
C LYS A 98 12.24 -23.69 2.24
N ASN A 99 12.55 -23.69 0.95
CA ASN A 99 13.04 -24.85 0.22
C ASN A 99 14.57 -24.82 0.01
N LEU A 100 15.31 -23.98 0.73
CA LEU A 100 16.76 -23.82 0.57
C LEU A 100 17.54 -25.14 0.55
N PRO A 101 17.21 -26.17 1.36
CA PRO A 101 17.92 -27.45 1.32
C PRO A 101 17.85 -28.18 -0.02
N VAL A 102 16.84 -27.89 -0.86
CA VAL A 102 16.54 -28.65 -2.08
C VAL A 102 16.72 -27.81 -3.36
N VAL A 103 16.62 -26.48 -3.26
CA VAL A 103 16.71 -25.58 -4.42
C VAL A 103 18.15 -25.45 -4.92
N LYS A 104 18.34 -25.54 -6.24
CA LYS A 104 19.63 -25.28 -6.91
C LYS A 104 19.69 -23.85 -7.41
N ALA A 105 20.88 -23.25 -7.44
CA ALA A 105 21.06 -21.85 -7.81
C ALA A 105 20.62 -21.56 -9.25
N LYS A 106 20.73 -22.53 -10.16
CA LYS A 106 20.27 -22.40 -11.56
C LYS A 106 18.75 -22.32 -11.70
N ASP A 107 18.01 -22.86 -10.74
CA ASP A 107 16.54 -22.95 -10.75
C ASP A 107 15.92 -21.78 -9.97
N PHE A 108 16.71 -20.76 -9.63
CA PHE A 108 16.28 -19.61 -8.85
C PHE A 108 15.22 -18.79 -9.61
N PRO A 109 14.04 -18.54 -9.02
CA PRO A 109 12.84 -18.13 -9.76
C PRO A 109 12.75 -16.63 -10.09
N VAL A 110 13.74 -15.84 -9.68
CA VAL A 110 13.81 -14.39 -9.91
C VAL A 110 15.08 -14.07 -10.70
N ASP A 111 14.94 -13.42 -11.86
CA ASP A 111 16.09 -13.00 -12.68
C ASP A 111 16.72 -11.73 -12.07
N VAL A 112 17.72 -11.97 -11.22
CA VAL A 112 18.50 -10.95 -10.50
C VAL A 112 19.72 -10.47 -11.29
N SER A 113 20.13 -11.20 -12.34
CA SER A 113 21.37 -10.94 -13.08
C SER A 113 21.27 -9.75 -14.03
N LYS A 114 20.04 -9.32 -14.37
CA LYS A 114 19.77 -8.16 -15.22
C LYS A 114 19.30 -6.93 -14.46
N ARG A 115 19.21 -7.01 -13.12
CA ARG A 115 18.61 -5.96 -12.28
C ARG A 115 19.58 -5.58 -11.17
N GLY A 116 20.35 -4.53 -11.41
CA GLY A 116 21.19 -3.87 -10.40
C GLY A 116 22.29 -4.71 -9.75
N VAL A 117 23.41 -4.88 -10.45
CA VAL A 117 24.70 -5.15 -9.78
C VAL A 117 25.23 -3.81 -9.25
N PRO A 118 25.55 -3.67 -7.96
CA PRO A 118 26.69 -2.87 -7.57
C PRO A 118 27.78 -3.85 -7.13
N LEU A 119 28.85 -3.96 -7.90
CA LEU A 119 30.17 -4.14 -7.33
C LEU A 119 31.24 -3.84 -8.37
N GLN A 120 32.06 -2.89 -8.01
CA GLN A 120 33.29 -2.47 -8.65
C GLN A 120 34.22 -3.68 -8.78
N SER A 121 34.56 -4.08 -10.01
CA SER A 121 35.93 -4.08 -10.54
C SER A 121 36.15 -5.13 -11.66
N GLN A 122 36.58 -4.57 -12.80
CA GLN A 122 37.56 -5.08 -13.77
C GLN A 122 37.09 -5.82 -15.05
N ILE A 123 37.18 -5.03 -16.14
CA ILE A 123 37.83 -5.29 -17.46
C ILE A 123 36.99 -5.97 -18.57
N SER A 124 36.60 -5.10 -19.51
CA SER A 124 36.63 -5.18 -20.99
C SER A 124 36.01 -6.38 -21.72
N THR A 125 35.00 -6.13 -22.56
CA THR A 125 35.16 -6.01 -24.03
C THR A 125 33.87 -5.57 -24.75
N LEU A 126 34.09 -4.64 -25.68
CA LEU A 126 33.28 -4.08 -26.78
C LEU A 126 32.12 -4.93 -27.34
N SER A 127 31.00 -4.29 -27.71
CA SER A 127 30.64 -4.00 -29.13
C SER A 127 29.27 -3.31 -29.30
N LEU A 128 29.17 -2.56 -30.41
CA LEU A 128 28.16 -1.60 -30.87
C LEU A 128 26.91 -2.20 -31.57
N ASP A 129 26.01 -1.28 -31.93
CA ASP A 129 24.83 -1.30 -32.85
C ASP A 129 23.48 -1.70 -32.24
N GLY A 130 22.34 -1.02 -32.47
CA GLY A 130 21.98 0.15 -33.27
C GLY A 130 20.43 0.26 -33.34
N THR A 131 19.90 1.49 -33.41
CA THR A 131 18.66 2.00 -34.14
C THR A 131 17.37 1.12 -34.18
N SER A 132 16.10 1.55 -34.10
CA SER A 132 15.38 2.81 -34.37
C SER A 132 13.84 2.61 -34.19
N ASP A 133 13.12 3.70 -33.88
CA ASP A 133 11.78 4.18 -34.32
C ASP A 133 10.40 3.44 -34.19
N VAL A 134 9.51 4.08 -33.41
CA VAL A 134 8.20 4.73 -33.71
C VAL A 134 7.11 4.05 -34.59
N SER A 135 5.88 3.97 -34.04
CA SER A 135 4.55 4.43 -34.56
C SER A 135 3.41 3.49 -34.07
N SER A 136 2.47 3.92 -33.21
CA SER A 136 1.25 4.72 -33.45
C SER A 136 0.27 4.14 -34.49
N GLN A 137 -0.92 3.68 -34.05
CA GLN A 137 -2.21 4.01 -34.69
C GLN A 137 -3.44 3.62 -33.85
N THR A 138 -4.34 4.59 -33.75
CA THR A 138 -5.69 4.59 -33.16
C THR A 138 -6.75 4.08 -34.14
N SER A 139 -7.83 3.46 -33.66
CA SER A 139 -9.15 3.61 -34.30
C SER A 139 -10.33 3.34 -33.35
N SER A 140 -11.37 4.13 -33.59
CA SER A 140 -12.59 4.44 -32.82
C SER A 140 -13.68 3.36 -32.77
N ARG A 141 -14.58 3.43 -31.77
CA ARG A 141 -16.06 3.47 -31.93
C ARG A 141 -16.80 3.70 -30.60
N ILE A 142 -17.84 4.54 -30.66
CA ILE A 142 -18.75 4.96 -29.58
C ILE A 142 -20.01 4.09 -29.60
N SER A 143 -20.50 3.64 -28.43
CA SER A 143 -21.93 3.53 -28.11
C SER A 143 -22.23 3.19 -26.64
N ASN A 144 -23.00 4.07 -26.01
CA ASN A 144 -24.07 3.90 -25.00
C ASN A 144 -23.79 3.57 -23.52
N GLU A 145 -24.59 4.27 -22.70
CA GLU A 145 -24.56 4.44 -21.26
C GLU A 145 -25.00 3.20 -20.48
N ASP A 146 -24.06 2.67 -19.70
CA ASP A 146 -24.25 2.08 -18.37
C ASP A 146 -22.97 2.43 -17.62
N HIS A 147 -23.04 3.09 -16.45
CA HIS A 147 -21.84 3.41 -15.67
C HIS A 147 -21.35 2.17 -14.91
N ILE A 148 -20.88 1.19 -15.69
CA ILE A 148 -20.05 0.07 -15.28
C ILE A 148 -18.62 0.61 -15.27
N VAL A 149 -17.99 0.61 -14.10
CA VAL A 149 -16.54 0.81 -14.02
C VAL A 149 -15.90 -0.52 -14.43
N ASP A 150 -15.83 -0.78 -15.74
CA ASP A 150 -15.02 -1.85 -16.29
C ASP A 150 -13.58 -1.37 -16.33
N GLY A 151 -12.80 -1.97 -15.45
CA GLY A 151 -11.35 -1.88 -15.41
C GLY A 151 -10.82 -3.28 -15.16
N GLU A 152 -10.80 -4.11 -16.20
CA GLU A 152 -9.85 -5.22 -16.31
C GLU A 152 -8.46 -4.64 -16.56
N ASP A 153 -7.86 -4.11 -15.49
CA ASP A 153 -6.44 -4.12 -15.19
C ASP A 153 -6.22 -3.34 -13.88
N CYS A 154 -5.16 -3.67 -13.15
CA CYS A 154 -4.77 -3.09 -11.85
C CYS A 154 -5.45 -3.70 -10.61
N LEU A 155 -5.22 -5.00 -10.37
CA LEU A 155 -5.40 -5.61 -9.03
C LEU A 155 -4.30 -5.18 -8.03
N ASP A 156 -3.17 -4.63 -8.51
CA ASP A 156 -2.01 -4.29 -7.66
C ASP A 156 -2.06 -2.88 -7.03
N GLY A 157 -2.92 -1.97 -7.51
CA GLY A 157 -2.98 -0.58 -7.03
C GLY A 157 -3.97 -0.33 -5.89
N ARG A 158 -4.94 -1.23 -5.65
CA ARG A 158 -6.01 -1.03 -4.66
C ARG A 158 -5.52 -1.13 -3.21
N SER A 159 -4.49 -1.94 -2.98
CA SER A 159 -3.95 -2.22 -1.65
C SER A 159 -3.34 -0.97 -1.01
N LEU A 160 -2.69 -0.13 -1.82
CA LEU A 160 -1.91 1.01 -1.35
C LEU A 160 -2.76 2.27 -1.07
N GLY A 161 -3.97 2.34 -1.63
CA GLY A 161 -4.77 3.57 -1.61
C GLY A 161 -4.25 4.63 -2.59
N SER A 162 -4.79 5.84 -2.48
CA SER A 162 -4.44 7.00 -3.31
C SER A 162 -4.27 8.28 -2.47
N LEU A 163 -3.84 8.12 -1.21
CA LEU A 163 -3.57 9.24 -0.32
C LEU A 163 -2.44 10.11 -0.89
N LEU A 164 -2.61 11.42 -0.79
CA LEU A 164 -1.68 12.42 -1.29
C LEU A 164 -0.84 12.98 -0.12
N PRO A 165 0.40 13.43 -0.39
CA PRO A 165 1.21 14.08 0.63
C PRO A 165 0.54 15.36 1.16
N PRO A 166 1.00 15.89 2.32
CA PRO A 166 0.59 17.20 2.77
C PRO A 166 0.84 18.26 1.67
N PRO A 167 -0.12 19.17 1.40
CA PRO A 167 0.13 20.28 0.49
C PRO A 167 1.19 21.22 1.08
N GLU A 168 1.84 22.00 0.22
CA GLU A 168 2.78 23.04 0.65
C GLU A 168 2.07 24.04 1.57
N SER A 169 2.53 24.15 2.82
CA SER A 169 2.02 25.10 3.79
C SER A 169 2.87 26.37 3.78
N THR A 170 2.24 27.51 3.57
CA THR A 170 2.81 28.81 3.95
C THR A 170 2.29 29.17 5.35
N SER A 171 3.04 29.97 6.11
CA SER A 171 2.67 30.41 7.48
C SER A 171 1.39 31.24 7.58
N GLU A 172 0.71 31.49 6.45
CA GLU A 172 -0.53 32.26 6.34
C GLU A 172 -1.76 31.37 6.07
N HIS A 173 -1.58 30.06 5.94
CA HIS A 173 -2.63 29.14 5.50
C HIS A 173 -2.76 27.93 6.42
N THR A 174 -4.00 27.59 6.77
CA THR A 174 -4.30 26.45 7.62
C THR A 174 -4.48 25.20 6.75
N VAL A 175 -3.54 24.27 6.84
CA VAL A 175 -3.63 22.95 6.20
C VAL A 175 -4.20 21.95 7.21
N VAL A 176 -5.24 21.23 6.81
CA VAL A 176 -5.93 20.27 7.70
C VAL A 176 -5.50 18.84 7.38
N THR A 177 -5.06 18.13 8.41
CA THR A 177 -4.87 16.67 8.39
C THR A 177 -6.02 16.01 9.16
N VAL A 178 -6.64 15.00 8.55
CA VAL A 178 -7.67 14.17 9.17
C VAL A 178 -7.11 12.78 9.39
N ARG A 179 -6.87 12.42 10.65
CA ARG A 179 -6.52 11.05 11.03
C ARG A 179 -7.79 10.24 11.16
N ILE A 180 -7.92 9.21 10.32
CA ILE A 180 -9.01 8.23 10.40
C ILE A 180 -8.56 7.14 11.38
N GLU A 181 -9.16 7.11 12.57
CA GLU A 181 -8.76 6.16 13.61
C GLU A 181 -9.40 4.80 13.37
N LYS A 182 -10.74 4.77 13.39
CA LYS A 182 -11.54 3.54 13.25
C LYS A 182 -12.99 3.86 12.87
N ILE A 183 -13.70 2.85 12.38
CA ILE A 183 -15.13 2.92 12.12
C ILE A 183 -15.86 1.77 12.82
N GLY A 184 -16.95 2.09 13.52
CA GLY A 184 -17.84 1.13 14.16
C GLY A 184 -18.94 0.65 13.22
N LEU A 185 -19.08 -0.66 13.04
CA LEU A 185 -20.10 -1.31 12.22
C LEU A 185 -20.60 -2.57 12.93
N LYS A 186 -21.89 -2.94 12.78
CA LYS A 186 -22.46 -4.10 13.49
C LYS A 186 -21.81 -5.44 13.10
N ASP A 187 -21.22 -5.49 11.92
CA ASP A 187 -20.73 -6.66 11.22
C ASP A 187 -19.32 -6.41 10.65
N ALA A 188 -18.49 -5.65 11.37
CA ALA A 188 -17.19 -5.17 10.91
C ALA A 188 -16.27 -6.29 10.42
N ALA A 189 -16.20 -7.41 11.15
CA ALA A 189 -15.39 -8.57 10.81
C ALA A 189 -15.70 -9.15 9.40
N GLN A 190 -16.91 -8.95 8.87
CA GLN A 190 -17.33 -9.53 7.58
C GLN A 190 -16.82 -8.74 6.37
N TYR A 191 -16.40 -7.49 6.54
CA TYR A 191 -15.98 -6.64 5.42
C TYR A 191 -14.56 -6.98 4.97
N ILE A 192 -14.41 -7.34 3.69
CA ILE A 192 -13.14 -7.69 3.06
C ILE A 192 -12.60 -6.48 2.32
N ASP A 193 -11.29 -6.28 2.37
CA ASP A 193 -10.58 -5.17 1.74
C ASP A 193 -11.25 -3.83 2.03
N SER A 194 -11.32 -3.49 3.32
CA SER A 194 -12.01 -2.30 3.77
C SER A 194 -11.18 -1.06 3.46
N THR A 195 -11.80 -0.04 2.87
CA THR A 195 -11.19 1.26 2.57
C THR A 195 -12.16 2.39 2.91
N ILE A 196 -11.65 3.61 3.04
CA ILE A 196 -12.46 4.83 3.08
C ILE A 196 -12.02 5.74 1.93
N THR A 197 -12.99 6.22 1.16
CA THR A 197 -12.77 7.33 0.22
C THR A 197 -13.05 8.64 0.94
N VAL A 198 -12.07 9.55 0.92
CA VAL A 198 -12.21 10.91 1.40
C VAL A 198 -12.36 11.86 0.21
N SER A 199 -13.35 12.74 0.25
CA SER A 199 -13.56 13.75 -0.79
C SER A 199 -14.04 15.07 -0.18
N VAL A 200 -13.54 16.18 -0.70
CA VAL A 200 -13.99 17.53 -0.32
C VAL A 200 -14.95 18.03 -1.38
N LYS A 201 -16.16 18.42 -0.96
CA LYS A 201 -17.22 18.81 -1.88
C LYS A 201 -17.76 20.19 -1.59
N ASP A 202 -18.14 20.87 -2.66
CA ASP A 202 -18.80 22.17 -2.63
C ASP A 202 -20.29 22.03 -2.25
N PRO A 203 -21.03 23.15 -2.10
CA PRO A 203 -22.45 23.11 -1.72
C PRO A 203 -23.36 22.43 -2.75
N HIS A 204 -22.88 22.27 -3.98
CA HIS A 204 -23.58 21.59 -5.06
C HIS A 204 -23.26 20.09 -5.12
N GLY A 205 -22.33 19.60 -4.29
CA GLY A 205 -21.89 18.21 -4.21
C GLY A 205 -20.78 17.85 -5.19
N LEU A 206 -20.17 18.85 -5.84
CA LEU A 206 -19.06 18.66 -6.78
C LEU A 206 -17.74 18.59 -6.04
N ASP A 207 -16.81 17.78 -6.56
CA ASP A 207 -15.48 17.63 -5.97
C ASP A 207 -14.66 18.92 -6.14
N VAL A 208 -14.13 19.44 -5.04
CA VAL A 208 -13.25 20.63 -5.02
C VAL A 208 -11.79 20.24 -5.21
N THR A 209 -11.43 19.03 -4.76
CA THR A 209 -10.10 18.44 -4.88
C THR A 209 -10.21 17.00 -5.36
N LEU A 210 -9.09 16.38 -5.72
CA LEU A 210 -9.05 14.96 -6.00
C LEU A 210 -9.49 14.15 -4.77
N LYS A 211 -10.22 13.06 -5.03
CA LYS A 211 -10.58 12.09 -4.00
C LYS A 211 -9.35 11.29 -3.59
N GLN A 212 -9.32 10.88 -2.33
CA GLN A 212 -8.23 10.10 -1.77
C GLN A 212 -8.79 8.83 -1.14
N ASP A 213 -8.33 7.68 -1.59
CA ASP A 213 -8.68 6.39 -1.01
C ASP A 213 -7.63 5.99 0.03
N THR A 214 -8.07 5.60 1.22
CA THR A 214 -7.16 4.97 2.19
C THR A 214 -6.61 3.66 1.62
N PRO A 215 -5.44 3.22 2.09
CA PRO A 215 -5.01 1.84 1.90
C PRO A 215 -6.09 0.85 2.38
N VAL A 216 -6.00 -0.37 1.86
CA VAL A 216 -6.81 -1.48 2.36
C VAL A 216 -6.35 -1.83 3.77
N VAL A 217 -7.32 -1.96 4.69
CA VAL A 217 -7.03 -2.34 6.08
C VAL A 217 -7.59 -3.71 6.42
N HIS A 218 -6.80 -4.47 7.18
CA HIS A 218 -7.13 -5.83 7.63
C HIS A 218 -7.36 -5.91 9.14
N THR A 219 -6.93 -4.91 9.90
CA THR A 219 -7.08 -4.85 11.35
C THR A 219 -8.53 -4.54 11.72
N LYS A 220 -9.23 -5.51 12.29
CA LYS A 220 -10.65 -5.41 12.66
C LYS A 220 -11.03 -6.39 13.77
N ASP A 221 -12.08 -6.06 14.50
CA ASP A 221 -12.81 -6.95 15.41
C ASP A 221 -14.26 -7.13 14.94
N ASP A 222 -15.12 -7.71 15.78
CA ASP A 222 -16.53 -7.94 15.46
C ASP A 222 -17.30 -6.66 15.12
N THR A 223 -16.89 -5.54 15.71
CA THR A 223 -17.62 -4.27 15.68
C THR A 223 -16.84 -3.09 15.12
N HIS A 224 -15.52 -3.20 14.94
CA HIS A 224 -14.69 -2.10 14.44
C HIS A 224 -13.71 -2.52 13.36
N VAL A 225 -13.47 -1.61 12.42
CA VAL A 225 -12.33 -1.65 11.50
C VAL A 225 -11.38 -0.50 11.87
N TYR A 226 -10.09 -0.80 12.02
CA TYR A 226 -9.08 0.15 12.47
C TYR A 226 -8.22 0.59 11.28
N PHE A 227 -8.15 1.90 11.06
CA PHE A 227 -7.41 2.51 9.95
C PHE A 227 -6.07 3.06 10.42
N GLY A 228 -6.10 4.01 11.35
CA GLY A 228 -4.89 4.65 11.86
C GLY A 228 -4.09 5.40 10.78
N VAL A 229 -4.76 5.94 9.76
CA VAL A 229 -4.12 6.63 8.63
C VAL A 229 -4.44 8.11 8.63
N ASP A 230 -3.49 8.93 8.17
CA ASP A 230 -3.67 10.38 8.02
C ASP A 230 -4.05 10.72 6.57
N VAL A 231 -5.02 11.61 6.41
CA VAL A 231 -5.47 12.12 5.10
C VAL A 231 -5.36 13.63 5.10
N HIS A 232 -4.58 14.19 4.17
CA HIS A 232 -4.36 15.62 4.08
C HIS A 232 -5.37 16.26 3.12
N LEU A 233 -6.11 17.27 3.59
CA LEU A 233 -6.95 18.05 2.68
C LEU A 233 -6.04 18.82 1.73
N GLN A 234 -6.25 18.64 0.43
CA GLN A 234 -5.35 19.14 -0.62
C GLN A 234 -5.58 20.62 -0.98
N LYS A 235 -6.21 21.37 -0.07
CA LYS A 235 -6.49 22.79 -0.21
C LYS A 235 -6.63 23.39 1.18
N ALA A 236 -5.97 24.53 1.40
CA ALA A 236 -6.04 25.26 2.67
C ALA A 236 -7.48 25.68 2.98
N LEU A 237 -7.81 25.73 4.27
CA LEU A 237 -9.18 25.97 4.74
C LEU A 237 -9.72 27.33 4.26
N GLU A 238 -8.86 28.35 4.22
CA GLU A 238 -9.18 29.70 3.75
C GLU A 238 -9.61 29.74 2.28
N HIS A 239 -9.20 28.76 1.47
CA HIS A 239 -9.54 28.66 0.06
C HIS A 239 -10.72 27.73 -0.25
N LEU A 240 -11.34 27.18 0.78
CA LEU A 240 -12.56 26.36 0.69
C LEU A 240 -13.79 27.21 1.02
N SER A 241 -14.93 26.95 0.37
CA SER A 241 -16.17 27.69 0.64
C SER A 241 -16.70 27.40 2.05
N GLU A 242 -17.43 28.35 2.63
CA GLU A 242 -18.04 28.17 3.96
C GLU A 242 -18.98 26.95 4.02
N ASP A 243 -19.78 26.75 2.97
CA ASP A 243 -20.77 25.67 2.88
C ASP A 243 -20.18 24.32 2.37
N MET A 244 -18.85 24.15 2.37
CA MET A 244 -18.21 22.90 1.95
C MET A 244 -18.38 21.79 2.98
N ALA A 245 -18.16 20.54 2.56
CA ALA A 245 -18.06 19.41 3.48
C ALA A 245 -17.02 18.39 3.03
N VAL A 246 -16.43 17.71 4.01
CA VAL A 246 -15.56 16.55 3.82
C VAL A 246 -16.40 15.28 3.96
N PHE A 247 -16.39 14.42 2.96
CA PHE A 247 -17.12 13.15 2.94
C PHE A 247 -16.19 11.97 3.12
N PHE A 248 -16.67 10.98 3.86
CA PHE A 248 -15.99 9.72 4.14
C PHE A 248 -16.89 8.57 3.71
N GLU A 249 -16.51 7.82 2.67
CA GLU A 249 -17.28 6.69 2.19
C GLU A 249 -16.58 5.37 2.52
N PHE A 250 -17.13 4.61 3.46
CA PHE A 250 -16.62 3.28 3.78
C PHE A 250 -17.01 2.28 2.69
N LYS A 251 -16.00 1.62 2.14
CA LYS A 251 -16.09 0.68 1.03
C LYS A 251 -15.53 -0.68 1.45
N HIS A 252 -16.03 -1.73 0.82
CA HIS A 252 -15.50 -3.07 0.95
C HIS A 252 -15.65 -3.85 -0.35
N TYR A 253 -14.78 -4.83 -0.55
CA TYR A 253 -14.88 -5.78 -1.64
C TYR A 253 -15.95 -6.84 -1.38
N LYS A 254 -16.79 -7.09 -2.39
CA LYS A 254 -17.84 -8.12 -2.36
C LYS A 254 -17.43 -9.29 -3.25
N PRO A 255 -16.89 -10.40 -2.71
CA PRO A 255 -16.36 -11.50 -3.52
C PRO A 255 -17.37 -12.07 -4.51
N LYS A 256 -18.63 -12.25 -4.08
CA LYS A 256 -19.70 -12.77 -4.94
C LYS A 256 -20.03 -11.87 -6.14
N LYS A 257 -19.79 -10.56 -6.01
CA LYS A 257 -20.06 -9.56 -7.05
C LYS A 257 -18.79 -9.07 -7.75
N LYS A 258 -17.62 -9.54 -7.31
CA LYS A 258 -16.29 -9.13 -7.79
C LYS A 258 -16.11 -7.60 -7.91
N LEU A 259 -16.72 -6.83 -7.00
CA LEU A 259 -16.70 -5.37 -7.04
C LEU A 259 -16.51 -4.77 -5.65
N VAL A 260 -15.98 -3.55 -5.61
CA VAL A 260 -15.93 -2.72 -4.41
C VAL A 260 -17.25 -1.93 -4.31
N SER A 261 -17.90 -1.97 -3.15
CA SER A 261 -19.18 -1.30 -2.92
C SER A 261 -19.06 -0.38 -1.71
N THR A 262 -19.50 0.87 -1.86
CA THR A 262 -19.83 1.72 -0.70
C THR A 262 -20.88 1.01 0.14
N ARG A 263 -20.66 0.96 1.46
CA ARG A 263 -21.58 0.37 2.44
C ARG A 263 -22.36 1.44 3.17
N CYS A 264 -21.66 2.49 3.58
CA CYS A 264 -22.16 3.62 4.34
C CYS A 264 -21.21 4.80 4.16
N TRP A 265 -21.64 5.97 4.59
CA TRP A 265 -20.89 7.21 4.46
C TRP A 265 -21.12 8.13 5.66
N ALA A 266 -20.19 9.03 5.90
CA ALA A 266 -20.28 10.12 6.86
C ALA A 266 -19.81 11.41 6.18
N PHE A 267 -20.09 12.54 6.79
CA PHE A 267 -19.55 13.83 6.36
C PHE A 267 -19.33 14.74 7.57
N MET A 268 -18.49 15.75 7.37
CA MET A 268 -18.17 16.79 8.35
C MET A 268 -18.25 18.13 7.63
N GLU A 269 -19.05 19.04 8.15
CA GLU A 269 -19.18 20.41 7.64
C GLU A 269 -18.00 21.26 8.09
N ARG A 270 -17.80 22.41 7.44
CA ARG A 270 -16.63 23.26 7.71
C ARG A 270 -16.55 23.75 9.16
N ASP A 271 -17.68 24.13 9.76
CA ASP A 271 -17.75 24.63 11.13
C ASP A 271 -17.53 23.54 12.20
N GLU A 272 -17.58 22.28 11.78
CA GLU A 272 -17.22 21.11 12.58
C GLU A 272 -15.71 20.80 12.51
N ILE A 273 -14.97 21.39 11.58
CA ILE A 273 -13.51 21.23 11.46
C ILE A 273 -12.84 22.03 12.59
N LYS A 274 -12.52 21.32 13.68
CA LYS A 274 -11.86 21.86 14.87
C LYS A 274 -10.78 20.89 15.33
N GLU A 275 -9.66 21.42 15.79
CA GLU A 275 -8.54 20.63 16.35
C GLU A 275 -9.04 19.61 17.39
N GLY A 276 -8.62 18.36 17.27
CA GLY A 276 -8.92 17.31 18.24
C GLY A 276 -9.84 16.21 17.71
N ALA A 277 -10.48 15.49 18.64
CA ALA A 277 -11.27 14.30 18.32
C ALA A 277 -12.67 14.66 17.78
N VAL A 278 -13.08 13.99 16.72
CA VAL A 278 -14.39 14.15 16.07
C VAL A 278 -15.03 12.78 15.90
N ILE A 279 -16.33 12.69 16.17
CA ILE A 279 -17.12 11.46 16.04
C ILE A 279 -18.29 11.77 15.10
N LEU A 280 -18.42 10.99 14.02
CA LEU A 280 -19.45 11.19 13.02
C LEU A 280 -20.39 9.99 12.95
N GLU A 281 -21.69 10.24 12.86
CA GLU A 281 -22.66 9.20 12.53
C GLU A 281 -22.51 8.68 11.09
N LEU A 282 -23.03 7.47 10.88
CA LEU A 282 -22.97 6.77 9.62
C LEU A 282 -24.34 6.75 8.94
N TYR A 283 -24.36 7.06 7.66
CA TYR A 283 -25.53 7.09 6.81
C TYR A 283 -25.53 5.94 5.80
N LYS A 284 -26.73 5.50 5.42
CA LYS A 284 -26.95 4.46 4.39
C LYS A 284 -26.64 5.04 3.02
N LYS A 285 -26.06 4.20 2.17
CA LYS A 285 -25.91 4.49 0.74
C LYS A 285 -27.27 4.65 0.04
N PRO A 286 -27.35 5.34 -1.12
CA PRO A 286 -26.26 6.09 -1.76
C PRO A 286 -25.86 7.34 -0.96
N ALA A 287 -24.64 7.84 -1.18
CA ALA A 287 -24.22 9.10 -0.58
C ALA A 287 -25.00 10.27 -1.21
N ASP A 288 -25.56 11.15 -0.38
CA ASP A 288 -26.18 12.39 -0.82
C ASP A 288 -25.22 13.55 -0.53
N TYR A 289 -24.45 13.91 -1.54
CA TYR A 289 -23.45 14.97 -1.41
C TYR A 289 -24.03 16.38 -1.23
N LYS A 290 -25.34 16.55 -1.40
CA LYS A 290 -26.05 17.79 -1.06
C LYS A 290 -26.60 17.77 0.37
N ARG A 291 -26.44 16.66 1.10
CA ARG A 291 -26.83 16.47 2.51
C ARG A 291 -28.32 16.72 2.77
N LYS A 292 -29.20 16.48 1.79
CA LYS A 292 -30.64 16.77 1.91
C LYS A 292 -31.45 15.58 2.42
N LYS A 293 -31.02 14.36 2.10
CA LYS A 293 -31.72 13.12 2.44
C LYS A 293 -30.79 12.18 3.19
N LEU A 294 -30.77 12.35 4.51
CA LEU A 294 -29.92 11.60 5.40
C LEU A 294 -30.70 10.42 6.01
N HIS A 295 -30.19 9.21 5.80
CA HIS A 295 -30.78 7.99 6.35
C HIS A 295 -29.78 7.28 7.25
N LEU A 296 -29.94 7.40 8.57
CA LEU A 296 -29.04 6.81 9.54
C LEU A 296 -28.87 5.29 9.33
N LEU A 297 -27.63 4.81 9.37
CA LEU A 297 -27.28 3.39 9.24
C LEU A 297 -27.72 2.59 10.46
N THR A 298 -27.51 3.15 11.66
CA THR A 298 -27.76 2.50 12.94
C THR A 298 -27.97 3.54 14.06
N SER A 299 -28.84 3.24 15.01
CA SER A 299 -28.99 4.00 16.27
C SER A 299 -28.08 3.52 17.40
N LYS A 300 -27.34 2.41 17.19
CA LYS A 300 -26.29 1.95 18.12
C LYS A 300 -25.12 2.93 18.12
N PRO A 301 -24.35 3.04 19.23
CA PRO A 301 -23.19 3.92 19.32
C PRO A 301 -21.99 3.36 18.53
N LEU A 302 -22.11 3.39 17.21
CA LEU A 302 -21.15 2.88 16.24
C LEU A 302 -20.92 4.01 15.22
N TYR A 303 -19.73 4.59 15.26
CA TYR A 303 -19.42 5.86 14.62
C TYR A 303 -18.12 5.77 13.82
N LEU A 304 -17.88 6.77 12.98
CA LEU A 304 -16.54 7.04 12.45
C LEU A 304 -15.78 7.92 13.45
N HIS A 305 -14.61 7.46 13.88
CA HIS A 305 -13.73 8.17 14.80
C HIS A 305 -12.58 8.83 14.04
N LEU A 306 -12.47 10.14 14.18
CA LEU A 306 -11.48 10.97 13.53
C LEU A 306 -10.70 11.79 14.55
N LYS A 307 -9.49 12.22 14.16
CA LYS A 307 -8.75 13.28 14.84
C LYS A 307 -8.29 14.31 13.82
N ILE A 308 -8.68 15.56 14.04
CA ILE A 308 -8.34 16.71 13.20
C ILE A 308 -7.08 17.36 13.75
N ILE A 309 -6.14 17.67 12.86
CA ILE A 309 -4.86 18.32 13.16
C ILE A 309 -4.68 19.49 12.18
N PHE A 310 -4.45 20.68 12.72
CA PHE A 310 -4.11 21.88 11.97
C PHE A 310 -2.59 21.99 11.86
N ASN A 311 -2.12 22.14 10.64
CA ASN A 311 -0.72 22.37 10.31
C ASN A 311 -0.63 23.80 9.75
N GLY A 312 0.28 24.59 10.31
CA GLY A 312 0.57 25.98 9.92
C GLY A 312 2.04 26.30 10.12
#